data_AF-A0A094ANW7-F1
#
_entry.id   AF-A0A094ANW7-F1
#
_cell.length_a   1.000
_cell.length_b   1.000
_cell.length_c   1.000
_cell.angle_alpha   90.00
_cell.angle_beta   90.00
_cell.angle_gamma   90.00
#
_symmetry.space_group_name_H-M   'P 1'
#
loop_
_entity.id
_entity.type
_entity.pdbx_description
1 polymer ?
#
loop_
_entity_poly.entity_id
_entity_poly.type
_entity_poly.pdbx_seq_one_letter_code
_entity_poly.pdbx_strand_id
1 'polypeptide(L)'
;MVGALRSQRSGQRMPSYGYRQAVRKIRQPGKRATLEDKEAYKELRRELRQREDGLKKVKPPKKNEKNEPAKDEEYEVERVLDTRFNNGELKFYVLWKGFSIEEATWEPRSNLDNSKEAIDEYFHAYPSNPGGPQAGGRPGRPSLKATEKAT
;
A
#
# COMPACT_ATOMS: atom_id res chain seq x y z
N MET A 1 -6.43 52.45 2.21
CA MET A 1 -6.90 51.10 1.81
C MET A 1 -5.99 50.07 2.43
N VAL A 2 -6.44 49.36 3.46
CA VAL A 2 -5.67 48.25 4.05
C VAL A 2 -6.02 46.97 3.28
N GLY A 3 -5.06 46.47 2.50
CA GLY A 3 -5.20 45.27 1.69
C GLY A 3 -5.43 44.04 2.55
N ALA A 4 -6.33 43.16 2.11
CA ALA A 4 -6.60 41.91 2.79
C ALA A 4 -5.34 41.02 2.80
N LEU A 5 -4.81 40.76 4.01
CA LEU A 5 -3.81 39.74 4.22
C LEU A 5 -4.47 38.37 4.04
N ARG A 6 -4.50 37.86 2.80
CA ARG A 6 -4.86 36.45 2.56
C ARG A 6 -3.84 35.58 3.29
N SER A 7 -4.27 35.00 4.40
CA SER A 7 -3.53 33.95 5.09
C SER A 7 -3.29 32.79 4.12
N GLN A 8 -2.11 32.73 3.52
CA GLN A 8 -1.61 31.54 2.82
C GLN A 8 -1.19 30.49 3.84
N ARG A 9 -2.08 30.09 4.74
CA ARG A 9 -2.06 28.72 5.22
C ARG A 9 -2.93 27.97 4.22
N SER A 10 -2.30 27.32 3.25
CA SER A 10 -2.99 26.29 2.49
C SER A 10 -3.64 25.37 3.53
N GLY A 11 -4.96 25.43 3.64
CA GLY A 11 -5.70 24.57 4.55
C GLY A 11 -5.46 23.16 4.09
N GLN A 12 -4.49 22.48 4.69
CA GLN A 12 -4.08 21.15 4.28
C GLN A 12 -5.32 20.26 4.42
N ARG A 13 -5.91 19.89 3.29
CA ARG A 13 -7.18 19.15 3.27
C ARG A 13 -6.98 17.90 4.10
N MET A 14 -7.78 17.76 5.16
CA MET A 14 -7.67 16.62 6.04
C MET A 14 -8.04 15.36 5.27
N PRO A 15 -7.25 14.27 5.35
CA PRO A 15 -7.62 13.02 4.69
C PRO A 15 -8.97 12.53 5.18
N SER A 16 -9.77 12.00 4.28
CA SER A 16 -11.02 11.31 4.60
C SER A 16 -10.78 10.12 5.52
N TYR A 17 -11.84 9.67 6.20
CA TYR A 17 -11.75 8.50 7.08
C TYR A 17 -11.35 7.24 6.30
N GLY A 18 -11.95 7.02 5.12
CA GLY A 18 -11.62 5.89 4.26
C GLY A 18 -10.13 5.87 3.92
N TYR A 19 -9.55 7.01 3.52
CA TYR A 19 -8.13 7.13 3.20
C TYR A 19 -7.26 6.68 4.37
N ARG A 20 -7.58 7.15 5.58
CA ARG A 20 -6.82 6.79 6.79
C ARG A 20 -6.92 5.29 7.08
N GLN A 21 -8.08 4.66 6.83
CA GLN A 21 -8.26 3.22 6.99
C GLN A 21 -7.50 2.43 5.92
N ALA A 22 -7.56 2.86 4.66
CA ALA A 22 -6.83 2.25 3.56
C ALA A 22 -5.31 2.29 3.78
N VAL A 23 -4.75 3.44 4.14
CA VAL A 23 -3.31 3.55 4.44
C VAL A 23 -2.90 2.65 5.61
N ARG A 24 -3.76 2.44 6.60
CA ARG A 24 -3.49 1.52 7.72
C ARG A 24 -3.36 0.07 7.31
N LYS A 25 -3.92 -0.33 6.16
CA LYS A 25 -3.77 -1.69 5.62
C LYS A 25 -2.38 -1.94 5.03
N ILE A 26 -1.64 -0.87 4.70
CA ILE A 26 -0.24 -0.95 4.26
C ILE A 26 0.65 -1.20 5.47
N ARG A 27 1.57 -2.16 5.36
CA ARG A 27 2.56 -2.45 6.40
C ARG A 27 3.35 -1.21 6.79
N GLN A 28 3.32 -0.90 8.08
CA GLN A 28 4.12 0.17 8.65
C GLN A 28 5.52 -0.33 8.99
N PRO A 29 6.56 0.51 8.80
CA PRO A 29 7.90 0.20 9.26
C PRO A 29 7.89 0.00 10.78
N GLY A 30 8.35 -1.17 11.23
CA GLY A 30 8.42 -1.49 12.65
C GLY A 30 9.47 -0.65 13.40
N LYS A 31 9.53 -0.80 14.72
CA LYS A 31 10.52 -0.07 15.56
C LYS A 31 11.96 -0.27 15.10
N ARG A 32 12.28 -1.47 14.58
CA ARG A 32 13.59 -1.89 14.08
C ARG A 32 13.80 -1.66 12.58
N ALA A 33 12.88 -1.00 11.88
CA ALA A 33 13.07 -0.65 10.48
C ALA A 33 14.22 0.36 10.32
N THR A 34 14.90 0.30 9.18
CA THR A 34 15.99 1.23 8.84
C THR A 34 15.44 2.65 8.68
N LEU A 35 16.33 3.65 8.57
CA LEU A 35 15.90 5.02 8.25
C LEU A 35 15.32 5.09 6.84
N GLU A 36 15.95 4.41 5.89
CA GLU A 36 15.49 4.30 4.50
C GLU A 36 14.09 3.70 4.41
N ASP A 37 13.80 2.62 5.14
CA ASP A 37 12.45 2.02 5.18
C ASP A 37 11.39 3.00 5.70
N LYS A 38 11.76 3.79 6.72
CA LYS A 38 10.86 4.78 7.34
C LYS A 38 10.62 5.97 6.40
N GLU A 39 11.65 6.40 5.69
CA GLU A 39 11.57 7.46 4.69
C GLU A 39 10.77 7.01 3.48
N ALA A 40 11.01 5.79 2.97
CA ALA A 40 10.23 5.21 1.88
C ALA A 40 8.72 5.14 2.22
N TYR A 41 8.35 4.74 3.44
CA TYR A 41 6.95 4.76 3.87
C TYR A 41 6.37 6.19 3.99
N LYS A 42 7.16 7.16 4.45
CA LYS A 42 6.73 8.56 4.52
C LYS A 42 6.52 9.15 3.12
N GLU A 43 7.42 8.85 2.19
CA GLU A 43 7.33 9.24 0.79
C GLU A 43 6.12 8.60 0.11
N LEU A 44 5.91 7.29 0.26
CA LEU A 44 4.71 6.61 -0.21
C LEU A 44 3.44 7.29 0.29
N ARG A 45 3.37 7.65 1.58
CA ARG A 45 2.20 8.33 2.15
C ARG A 45 2.01 9.75 1.61
N ARG A 46 3.10 10.44 1.26
CA ARG A 46 3.09 11.78 0.66
C ARG A 46 2.59 11.70 -0.79
N GLU A 47 3.11 10.76 -1.55
CA GLU A 47 2.75 10.46 -2.93
C GLU A 47 1.26 10.09 -3.04
N LEU A 48 0.79 9.14 -2.22
CA LEU A 48 -0.62 8.74 -2.17
C LEU A 48 -1.55 9.92 -1.90
N ARG A 49 -1.13 10.88 -1.06
CA ARG A 49 -1.92 12.08 -0.80
C ARG A 49 -1.96 13.02 -1.99
N GLN A 50 -0.82 13.29 -2.62
CA GLN A 50 -0.76 14.18 -3.79
C GLN A 50 -1.61 13.65 -4.94
N ARG A 51 -1.58 12.33 -5.14
CA ARG A 51 -2.45 11.62 -6.06
C ARG A 51 -3.94 11.86 -5.77
N GLU A 52 -4.38 11.66 -4.53
CA GLU A 52 -5.78 11.85 -4.13
C GLU A 52 -6.29 13.27 -4.39
N ASP A 53 -5.45 14.28 -4.16
CA ASP A 53 -5.80 15.68 -4.41
C ASP A 53 -5.95 15.98 -5.92
N GLY A 54 -5.24 15.24 -6.78
CA GLY A 54 -5.36 15.29 -8.23
C GLY A 54 -6.50 14.45 -8.81
N LEU A 55 -7.09 13.56 -8.02
CA LEU A 55 -8.15 12.67 -8.49
C LEU A 55 -9.49 13.41 -8.54
N LYS A 56 -10.09 13.49 -9.74
CA LYS A 56 -11.51 13.85 -9.86
C LYS A 56 -12.29 12.73 -9.17
N LYS A 57 -13.05 13.03 -8.12
CA LYS A 57 -13.89 12.05 -7.41
C LYS A 57 -14.99 11.51 -8.34
N VAL A 58 -14.64 10.57 -9.20
CA VAL A 58 -15.60 9.75 -9.92
C VAL A 58 -16.15 8.79 -8.87
N LYS A 59 -17.45 8.87 -8.59
CA LYS A 59 -18.09 7.86 -7.75
C LYS A 59 -17.98 6.52 -8.49
N PRO A 60 -17.54 5.44 -7.83
CA PRO A 60 -17.66 4.13 -8.44
C PRO A 60 -19.15 3.89 -8.78
N PRO A 61 -19.45 3.18 -9.88
CA PRO A 61 -20.81 2.76 -10.16
C PRO A 61 -21.34 2.05 -8.91
N LYS A 62 -22.46 2.52 -8.36
CA LYS A 62 -23.08 1.85 -7.22
C LYS A 62 -23.36 0.40 -7.65
N LYS A 63 -22.76 -0.57 -6.95
CA LYS A 63 -23.20 -1.97 -6.99
C LYS A 63 -24.66 -1.98 -6.57
N ASN A 64 -25.56 -1.97 -7.55
CA ASN A 64 -26.97 -2.18 -7.29
C ASN A 64 -27.12 -3.67 -6.95
N GLU A 65 -27.44 -3.99 -5.69
CA GLU A 65 -27.84 -5.33 -5.25
C GLU A 65 -29.14 -5.74 -5.96
N LYS A 66 -29.06 -6.15 -7.22
CA LYS A 66 -30.12 -6.88 -7.92
C LYS A 66 -29.48 -7.89 -8.89
N ASN A 67 -29.13 -9.05 -8.34
CA ASN A 67 -29.28 -10.37 -8.98
C ASN A 67 -28.83 -10.53 -10.45
N GLU A 68 -27.65 -10.03 -10.81
CA GLU A 68 -26.92 -10.45 -12.02
C GLU A 68 -25.62 -11.16 -11.62
N PRO A 69 -25.16 -12.19 -12.36
CA PRO A 69 -23.87 -12.80 -12.09
C PRO A 69 -22.82 -11.70 -12.12
N ALA A 70 -21.95 -11.65 -11.10
CA ALA A 70 -20.86 -10.71 -11.01
C ALA A 70 -20.07 -10.79 -12.31
N LYS A 71 -20.28 -9.83 -13.20
CA LYS A 71 -19.50 -9.72 -14.43
C LYS A 71 -18.08 -9.47 -13.97
N ASP A 72 -17.15 -10.28 -14.43
CA ASP A 72 -15.71 -10.09 -14.16
C ASP A 72 -15.30 -8.76 -14.78
N GLU A 73 -15.41 -7.69 -14.02
CA GLU A 73 -15.00 -6.35 -14.43
C GLU A 73 -13.48 -6.26 -14.29
N GLU A 74 -12.82 -6.11 -15.43
CA GLU A 74 -11.37 -5.91 -15.49
C GLU A 74 -11.05 -4.44 -15.20
N TYR A 75 -10.19 -4.22 -14.20
CA TYR A 75 -9.71 -2.89 -13.80
C TYR A 75 -8.21 -2.81 -14.01
N GLU A 76 -7.73 -1.64 -14.47
CA GLU A 76 -6.29 -1.42 -14.61
C GLU A 76 -5.62 -1.24 -13.24
N VAL A 77 -4.61 -2.07 -12.97
CA VAL A 77 -3.75 -1.95 -11.80
C VAL A 77 -2.82 -0.77 -11.99
N GLU A 78 -2.77 0.12 -11.00
CA GLU A 78 -1.77 1.18 -10.98
C GLU A 78 -0.50 0.75 -10.27
N ARG A 79 -0.65 0.24 -9.04
CA ARG A 79 0.49 -0.11 -8.19
C ARG A 79 0.11 -1.13 -7.13
N VAL A 80 1.01 -2.05 -6.83
CA VAL A 80 0.93 -2.89 -5.64
C VAL A 80 1.50 -2.13 -4.45
N LEU A 81 0.71 -1.99 -3.38
CA LEU A 81 1.08 -1.26 -2.17
C LEU A 81 1.64 -2.15 -1.07
N ASP A 82 1.15 -3.39 -0.97
CA ASP A 82 1.61 -4.36 0.03
C ASP A 82 1.26 -5.79 -0.39
N THR A 83 1.82 -6.76 0.33
CA THR A 83 1.60 -8.20 0.13
C THR A 83 1.49 -8.90 1.47
N ARG A 84 0.60 -9.88 1.58
CA ARG A 84 0.47 -10.71 2.79
C ARG A 84 0.03 -12.11 2.46
N PHE A 85 0.40 -13.06 3.31
CA PHE A 85 -0.26 -14.36 3.34
C PHE A 85 -1.52 -14.27 4.19
N ASN A 86 -2.65 -14.73 3.66
CA ASN A 86 -3.89 -14.90 4.39
C ASN A 86 -4.46 -16.28 4.07
N ASN A 87 -4.67 -17.12 5.09
CA ASN A 87 -5.13 -18.50 4.94
C ASN A 87 -4.30 -19.35 3.95
N GLY A 88 -2.98 -19.16 3.94
CA GLY A 88 -2.06 -19.89 3.04
C GLY A 88 -1.99 -19.33 1.62
N GLU A 89 -2.81 -18.34 1.27
CA GLU A 89 -2.82 -17.71 -0.04
C GLU A 89 -2.11 -16.36 -0.02
N LEU A 90 -1.28 -16.09 -1.04
CA LEU A 90 -0.64 -14.79 -1.22
C LEU A 90 -1.63 -13.78 -1.82
N LYS A 91 -1.85 -12.69 -1.09
CA LYS A 91 -2.71 -11.57 -1.51
C LYS A 91 -1.91 -10.28 -1.63
N PHE A 92 -2.31 -9.46 -2.58
CA PHE A 92 -1.71 -8.18 -2.94
C PHE A 92 -2.69 -7.07 -2.62
N TYR A 93 -2.22 -6.00 -1.98
CA TYR A 93 -3.02 -4.81 -1.76
C TYR A 93 -2.85 -3.88 -2.96
N VAL A 94 -3.88 -3.79 -3.79
CA VAL A 94 -3.80 -3.22 -5.13
C VAL A 94 -4.42 -1.82 -5.14
N LEU A 95 -3.66 -0.85 -5.64
CA LEU A 95 -4.17 0.46 -5.99
C LEU A 95 -4.66 0.43 -7.45
N TRP A 96 -5.93 0.75 -7.64
CA TRP A 96 -6.57 0.80 -8.95
C TRP A 96 -6.36 2.16 -9.63
N LYS A 97 -6.10 2.14 -10.94
CA LYS A 97 -5.87 3.36 -11.72
C LYS A 97 -7.14 4.19 -11.84
N GLY A 98 -7.03 5.49 -11.57
CA GLY A 98 -8.18 6.40 -11.60
C GLY A 98 -9.11 6.30 -10.39
N PHE A 99 -8.83 5.41 -9.44
CA PHE A 99 -9.58 5.28 -8.19
C PHE A 99 -8.77 5.77 -6.99
N SER A 100 -9.52 6.11 -5.94
CA SER A 100 -8.95 6.47 -4.65
C SER A 100 -8.37 5.23 -3.98
N ILE A 101 -7.37 5.43 -3.11
CA ILE A 101 -6.85 4.37 -2.24
C ILE A 101 -7.93 3.78 -1.32
N GLU A 102 -9.04 4.48 -1.10
CA GLU A 102 -10.20 3.95 -0.37
C GLU A 102 -10.77 2.69 -1.02
N GLU A 103 -10.70 2.62 -2.35
CA GLU A 103 -11.18 1.52 -3.18
C GLU A 103 -10.12 0.41 -3.37
N ALA A 104 -8.92 0.57 -2.78
CA ALA A 104 -7.89 -0.46 -2.86
C ALA A 104 -8.32 -1.74 -2.11
N THR A 105 -8.11 -2.89 -2.77
CA THR A 105 -8.57 -4.20 -2.31
C THR A 105 -7.42 -5.20 -2.20
N TRP A 106 -7.67 -6.31 -1.48
CA TRP A 106 -6.72 -7.43 -1.36
C TRP A 106 -7.06 -8.50 -2.39
N GLU A 107 -6.34 -8.50 -3.50
CA GLU A 107 -6.54 -9.43 -4.60
C GLU A 107 -5.59 -10.64 -4.53
N PRO A 108 -6.05 -11.85 -4.87
CA PRO A 108 -5.19 -13.02 -5.00
C PRO A 108 -4.26 -12.88 -6.21
N ARG A 109 -3.19 -13.68 -6.24
CA ARG A 109 -2.23 -13.67 -7.36
C ARG A 109 -2.88 -13.92 -8.72
N SER A 110 -3.90 -14.78 -8.76
CA SER A 110 -4.64 -15.14 -9.98
C SER A 110 -5.37 -13.96 -10.62
N ASN A 111 -5.88 -13.01 -9.82
CA ASN A 111 -6.55 -11.82 -10.34
C ASN A 111 -5.59 -10.81 -10.97
N LEU A 112 -4.28 -10.97 -10.73
CA LEU A 112 -3.23 -10.07 -11.20
C LEU A 112 -2.36 -10.70 -12.31
N ASP A 113 -2.83 -11.79 -12.93
CA ASP A 113 -2.09 -12.44 -14.01
C ASP A 113 -1.90 -11.55 -15.24
N ASN A 114 -2.81 -10.57 -15.44
CA ASN A 114 -2.71 -9.54 -16.48
C ASN A 114 -1.83 -8.35 -16.07
N SER A 115 -1.30 -8.32 -14.84
CA SER A 115 -0.53 -7.18 -14.29
C SER A 115 0.74 -7.62 -13.58
N LYS A 116 1.49 -8.53 -14.21
CA LYS A 116 2.75 -9.06 -13.67
C LYS A 116 3.81 -7.98 -13.48
N GLU A 117 3.86 -6.99 -14.36
CA GLU A 117 4.81 -5.87 -14.27
C GLU A 117 4.70 -5.11 -12.94
N ALA A 118 3.46 -4.84 -12.48
CA ALA A 118 3.23 -4.16 -11.20
C ALA A 118 3.68 -5.00 -9.99
N ILE A 119 3.63 -6.33 -10.10
CA ILE A 119 4.12 -7.25 -9.07
C ILE A 119 5.66 -7.27 -9.07
N ASP A 120 6.26 -7.32 -10.25
CA ASP A 120 7.71 -7.37 -10.42
C ASP A 120 8.36 -6.07 -9.92
N GLU A 121 7.79 -4.91 -10.27
CA GLU A 121 8.24 -3.60 -9.76
C GLU A 121 8.16 -3.56 -8.23
N TYR A 122 7.06 -4.05 -7.66
CA TYR A 122 6.88 -4.08 -6.23
C TYR A 122 7.90 -4.99 -5.52
N PHE A 123 8.15 -6.19 -6.02
CA PHE A 123 9.15 -7.08 -5.42
C PHE A 123 10.59 -6.67 -5.70
N HIS A 124 10.83 -5.89 -6.77
CA HIS A 124 12.12 -5.26 -6.99
C HIS A 124 12.43 -4.22 -5.91
N ALA A 125 11.45 -3.38 -5.57
CA ALA A 125 11.58 -2.41 -4.48
C ALA A 125 11.55 -3.05 -3.08
N TYR A 126 10.75 -4.11 -2.91
CA TYR A 126 10.53 -4.75 -1.60
C TYR A 126 10.74 -6.27 -1.65
N PRO A 127 11.98 -6.74 -1.93
CA PRO A 127 12.25 -8.16 -2.14
C PRO A 127 12.05 -9.01 -0.87
N SER A 128 12.13 -8.39 0.31
CA SER A 128 11.93 -9.02 1.61
C SER A 128 10.45 -9.22 2.00
N ASN A 129 9.50 -8.68 1.23
CA ASN A 129 8.09 -8.82 1.53
C ASN A 129 7.56 -10.23 1.19
N PRO A 130 6.48 -10.69 1.84
CA PRO A 130 5.91 -12.02 1.62
C PRO A 130 5.67 -12.33 0.13
N GLY A 131 6.15 -13.50 -0.32
CA GLY A 131 6.09 -13.90 -1.73
C GLY A 131 7.22 -13.35 -2.61
N GLY A 132 8.07 -12.47 -2.07
CA GLY A 132 9.24 -11.93 -2.75
C GLY A 132 10.47 -12.85 -2.67
N PRO A 133 11.49 -12.60 -3.51
CA PRO A 133 12.66 -13.47 -3.64
C PRO A 133 13.52 -13.56 -2.37
N GLN A 134 13.44 -12.58 -1.45
CA GLN A 134 14.21 -12.54 -0.19
C GLN A 134 13.33 -12.77 1.05
N ALA A 135 12.06 -13.18 0.90
CA ALA A 135 11.12 -13.34 2.01
C ALA A 135 11.59 -14.32 3.11
N GLY A 136 12.46 -15.28 2.77
CA GLY A 136 13.07 -16.24 3.71
C GLY A 136 14.51 -15.92 4.12
N GLY A 137 15.11 -14.83 3.63
CA GLY A 137 16.54 -14.56 3.71
C GLY A 137 16.99 -13.67 4.87
N ARG A 138 16.10 -13.28 5.79
CA ARG A 138 16.56 -12.57 7.00
C ARG A 138 17.44 -13.54 7.79
N PRO A 139 18.76 -13.29 7.97
CA PRO A 139 19.55 -14.11 8.87
C PRO A 139 18.84 -14.06 10.21
N GLY A 140 18.37 -15.22 10.67
CA GLY A 140 17.91 -15.36 12.04
C GLY A 140 19.04 -14.83 12.91
N ARG A 141 18.80 -13.74 13.63
CA ARG A 141 19.77 -13.21 14.60
C ARG A 141 20.18 -14.40 15.47
N PRO A 142 21.49 -14.71 15.60
CA PRO A 142 21.92 -15.77 16.51
C PRO A 142 21.28 -15.51 17.87
N SER A 143 20.61 -16.53 18.41
CA SER A 143 20.06 -16.48 19.75
C SER A 143 21.20 -16.11 20.70
N LEU A 144 21.05 -15.05 21.49
CA LEU A 144 22.05 -14.60 22.48
C LEU A 144 22.17 -15.58 23.68
N LYS A 145 22.11 -16.89 23.44
CA LYS A 145 22.34 -17.93 24.43
C LYS A 145 23.58 -18.75 24.06
N ALA A 146 24.74 -18.14 24.26
CA ALA A 146 26.01 -18.87 24.47
C ALA A 146 26.98 -17.92 25.17
N THR A 147 26.87 -17.84 26.50
CA THR A 147 27.97 -17.38 27.34
C THR A 147 28.91 -18.57 27.53
N GLU A 148 29.96 -18.65 26.72
CA GLU A 148 31.10 -19.49 27.09
C GLU A 148 32.04 -18.64 27.93
N LYS A 149 32.09 -18.97 29.22
CA LYS A 149 33.17 -18.55 30.12
C LYS A 149 34.45 -19.16 29.57
N ALA A 150 35.37 -18.33 29.11
CA ALA A 150 36.76 -18.75 28.94
C ALA A 150 37.43 -18.73 30.32
N THR A 151 37.97 -19.89 30.69
CA THR A 151 38.92 -20.13 31.79
C THR A 151 40.32 -19.67 31.40
#